data_AF-A0A0M3KDC8-F1
#
_entry.id   AF-A0A0M3KDC8-F1
#
_cell.length_a   1.000
_cell.length_b   1.000
_cell.length_c   1.000
_cell.angle_alpha   90.00
_cell.angle_beta   90.00
_cell.angle_gamma   90.00
#
_symmetry.space_group_name_H-M   'P 1'
#
loop_
_entity.id
_entity.type
_entity.pdbx_description
1 polymer ?
#
loop_
_entity_poly.entity_id
_entity_poly.type
_entity_poly.pdbx_seq_one_letter_code
_entity_poly.pdbx_strand_id
1 'polypeptide(L)'
;MNEECIIRKLVADGHGCGDDKRFAVLASLLIKSMKDPETAQNNLPRIMQLLDAAETSLHKQRLIATMNEEQIEKYKRMAQEIDNEIVCAHERMQSAKKELEAAKVIRRNKEEYEALANVIQQFPSRQDTNKKLEAVKEDLEAQHERQRKLEAKVRLNFFQLLRLVFVDFFCDFTSRTEESSVRVQYYPSKCQCLPERRRRR
;
A
#
# COMPACT_ATOMS: atom_id res chain seq x y z
N MET A 1 -35.89 -29.02 -37.89
CA MET A 1 -34.99 -29.77 -38.79
C MET A 1 -33.82 -30.23 -37.94
N ASN A 2 -33.66 -31.55 -37.77
CA ASN A 2 -32.73 -32.12 -36.79
C ASN A 2 -31.28 -31.95 -37.24
N GLU A 3 -30.42 -31.58 -36.29
CA GLU A 3 -28.97 -31.40 -36.45
C GLU A 3 -28.30 -32.63 -37.06
N GLU A 4 -28.76 -33.84 -36.71
CA GLU A 4 -28.34 -35.09 -37.34
C GLU A 4 -28.61 -35.15 -38.84
N CYS A 5 -29.71 -34.56 -39.33
CA CYS A 5 -30.04 -34.55 -40.75
C CYS A 5 -29.06 -33.63 -41.51
N ILE A 6 -28.63 -32.54 -40.86
CA ILE A 6 -27.62 -31.61 -41.40
C ILE A 6 -26.25 -32.30 -41.43
N ILE A 7 -25.86 -32.99 -40.34
CA ILE A 7 -24.60 -33.74 -40.26
C ILE A 7 -24.57 -34.86 -41.31
N ARG A 8 -25.63 -35.66 -41.44
CA ARG A 8 -25.68 -36.72 -42.47
C ARG A 8 -25.63 -36.16 -43.89
N LYS A 9 -26.26 -35.02 -44.14
CA LYS A 9 -26.22 -34.34 -45.44
C LYS A 9 -24.80 -33.81 -45.73
N LEU A 10 -24.17 -33.14 -44.78
CA LEU A 10 -22.80 -32.62 -44.89
C LEU A 10 -21.77 -33.74 -45.04
N VAL A 11 -21.94 -34.87 -44.35
CA VAL A 11 -21.07 -36.05 -44.51
C VAL A 11 -21.26 -36.69 -45.89
N ALA A 12 -22.50 -36.80 -46.38
CA ALA A 12 -22.78 -37.32 -47.72
C ALA A 12 -22.24 -36.40 -48.83
N ASP A 13 -22.34 -35.08 -48.67
CA ASP A 13 -21.84 -34.09 -49.61
C ASP A 13 -20.31 -33.91 -49.50
N GLY A 14 -19.74 -34.09 -48.31
CA GLY A 14 -18.29 -34.02 -48.05
C GLY A 14 -17.50 -35.23 -48.54
N HIS A 15 -18.15 -36.38 -48.72
CA HIS A 15 -17.52 -37.60 -49.25
C HIS A 15 -17.39 -37.63 -50.79
N GLY A 16 -17.82 -36.61 -51.52
CA GLY A 16 -17.67 -36.60 -52.99
C GLY A 16 -18.48 -37.70 -53.72
N CYS A 17 -19.39 -38.39 -53.02
CA CYS A 17 -20.14 -39.54 -53.56
C CYS A 17 -21.02 -39.14 -54.76
N GLY A 18 -21.38 -37.86 -54.88
CA GLY A 18 -22.05 -37.30 -56.06
C GLY A 18 -21.13 -37.18 -57.28
N ASP A 19 -19.86 -36.81 -57.09
CA ASP A 19 -18.86 -36.74 -58.14
C ASP A 19 -18.44 -38.14 -58.61
N ASP A 20 -18.20 -39.08 -57.71
CA ASP A 20 -17.88 -40.47 -58.07
C ASP A 20 -18.98 -41.11 -58.95
N LYS A 21 -20.25 -40.89 -58.60
CA LYS A 21 -21.38 -41.36 -59.43
C LYS A 21 -21.41 -40.65 -60.78
N ARG A 22 -21.13 -39.34 -60.83
CA ARG A 22 -21.04 -38.58 -62.08
C ARG A 22 -19.92 -39.12 -62.98
N PHE A 23 -18.72 -39.38 -62.44
CA PHE A 23 -17.61 -39.96 -63.18
C PHE A 23 -17.88 -41.39 -63.65
N ALA A 24 -18.52 -42.22 -62.82
CA ALA A 24 -18.94 -43.57 -63.23
C ALA A 24 -19.94 -43.53 -64.39
N VAL A 25 -20.91 -42.60 -64.35
CA VAL A 25 -21.88 -42.40 -65.44
C VAL A 25 -21.18 -41.89 -66.70
N LEU A 26 -20.30 -40.88 -66.58
CA LEU A 26 -19.51 -40.35 -67.69
C LEU A 26 -18.68 -41.44 -68.36
N ALA A 27 -17.96 -42.25 -67.58
CA ALA A 27 -17.18 -43.38 -68.09
C ALA A 27 -18.05 -44.39 -68.85
N SER A 28 -19.22 -44.73 -68.30
CA SER A 28 -20.16 -45.65 -68.96
C SER A 28 -20.70 -45.10 -70.29
N LEU A 29 -20.96 -43.80 -70.38
CA LEU A 29 -21.44 -43.13 -71.59
C LEU A 29 -20.36 -43.04 -72.65
N LEU A 30 -19.11 -42.76 -72.25
CA LEU A 30 -17.96 -42.75 -73.16
C LEU A 30 -17.71 -44.14 -73.76
N ILE A 31 -17.70 -45.20 -72.93
CA ILE A 31 -17.51 -46.58 -73.41
C ILE A 31 -18.62 -46.98 -74.40
N LYS A 32 -19.88 -46.60 -74.14
CA LYS A 32 -21.00 -46.88 -75.05
C LYS A 32 -20.87 -46.10 -76.37
N SER A 33 -20.45 -44.84 -76.29
CA SER A 33 -20.27 -43.97 -77.47
C SER A 33 -19.08 -44.40 -78.34
N MET A 34 -18.08 -45.09 -77.78
CA MET A 34 -16.99 -45.68 -78.58
C MET A 34 -17.39 -46.95 -79.34
N LYS A 35 -18.46 -47.64 -78.93
CA LYS A 35 -18.90 -48.90 -79.56
C LYS A 35 -19.85 -48.69 -80.73
N ASP A 36 -20.55 -47.56 -80.79
CA ASP A 36 -21.55 -47.28 -81.82
C ASP A 36 -21.59 -45.77 -82.17
N PRO A 37 -21.25 -45.39 -83.42
CA PRO A 37 -21.17 -44.00 -83.85
C PRO A 37 -22.52 -43.25 -83.87
N GLU A 38 -23.66 -43.91 -84.10
CA GLU A 38 -24.97 -43.22 -84.05
C GLU A 38 -25.37 -42.90 -82.60
N THR A 39 -25.08 -43.82 -81.69
CA THR A 39 -25.32 -43.64 -80.25
C THR A 39 -24.38 -42.57 -79.66
N ALA A 40 -23.21 -42.35 -80.27
CA ALA A 40 -22.27 -41.30 -79.87
C ALA A 40 -22.84 -39.89 -80.08
N GLN A 41 -23.47 -39.63 -81.23
CA GLN A 41 -24.03 -38.31 -81.56
C GLN A 41 -25.15 -37.91 -80.58
N ASN A 42 -25.97 -38.88 -80.17
CA ASN A 42 -27.06 -38.67 -79.22
C ASN A 42 -26.59 -38.47 -77.77
N ASN A 43 -25.45 -39.05 -77.38
CA ASN A 43 -24.91 -38.93 -76.03
C ASN A 43 -24.01 -37.70 -75.83
N LEU A 44 -23.49 -37.12 -76.91
CA LEU A 44 -22.53 -36.00 -76.86
C LEU A 44 -23.01 -34.81 -75.99
N PRO A 45 -24.26 -34.30 -76.11
CA PRO A 45 -24.72 -33.19 -75.27
C PRO A 45 -24.73 -33.54 -73.77
N ARG A 46 -25.07 -34.79 -73.45
CA ARG A 46 -25.10 -35.28 -72.07
C ARG A 46 -23.69 -35.45 -71.49
N ILE A 47 -22.74 -35.88 -72.31
CA ILE A 47 -21.32 -35.98 -71.95
C ILE A 47 -20.75 -34.59 -71.66
N MET A 48 -21.03 -33.60 -72.53
CA MET A 48 -20.60 -32.21 -72.32
C MET A 48 -21.17 -31.63 -71.02
N GLN A 49 -22.46 -31.80 -70.76
CA GLN A 49 -23.10 -31.34 -69.51
C GLN A 49 -22.46 -31.96 -68.26
N LEU A 50 -22.12 -33.25 -68.31
CA LEU A 50 -21.47 -33.93 -67.18
C LEU A 50 -20.04 -33.42 -66.97
N LEU A 51 -19.31 -33.11 -68.04
CA LEU A 51 -17.97 -32.50 -67.97
C LEU A 51 -18.02 -31.09 -67.38
N ASP A 52 -18.91 -30.23 -67.87
CA ASP A 52 -19.09 -28.86 -67.34
C ASP A 52 -19.44 -28.87 -65.84
N ALA A 53 -20.33 -29.79 -65.44
CA ALA A 53 -20.72 -29.95 -64.04
C ALA A 53 -19.57 -30.47 -63.16
N ALA A 54 -18.70 -31.33 -63.70
CA ALA A 54 -17.53 -31.84 -63.00
C ALA A 54 -16.44 -30.75 -62.86
N GLU A 55 -16.20 -29.98 -63.92
CA GLU A 55 -15.26 -28.85 -63.91
C GLU A 55 -15.68 -27.77 -62.90
N THR A 56 -16.97 -27.42 -62.88
CA THR A 56 -17.52 -26.49 -61.90
C THR A 56 -17.37 -27.02 -60.46
N SER A 57 -17.61 -28.32 -60.26
CA SER A 57 -17.42 -28.97 -58.94
C SER A 57 -15.95 -28.88 -58.50
N LEU A 58 -15.00 -29.18 -59.40
CA LEU A 58 -13.56 -29.09 -59.15
C LEU A 58 -13.14 -27.67 -58.76
N HIS A 59 -13.60 -26.66 -59.51
CA HIS A 59 -13.28 -25.26 -59.23
C HIS A 59 -13.80 -24.84 -57.85
N LYS A 60 -15.04 -25.24 -57.52
CA LYS A 60 -15.62 -25.01 -56.19
C LYS A 60 -14.79 -25.66 -55.09
N GLN A 61 -14.38 -26.92 -55.25
CA GLN A 61 -13.58 -27.62 -54.24
C GLN A 61 -12.22 -26.94 -54.03
N ARG A 62 -11.58 -26.48 -55.12
CA ARG A 62 -10.33 -25.71 -55.02
C ARG A 62 -10.51 -24.43 -54.22
N LEU A 63 -11.58 -23.66 -54.49
CA LEU A 63 -11.87 -22.43 -53.76
C LEU A 63 -12.14 -22.70 -52.28
N ILE A 64 -12.89 -23.75 -51.95
CA ILE A 64 -13.16 -24.17 -50.57
C ILE A 64 -11.86 -24.57 -49.87
N ALA A 65 -10.98 -25.33 -50.54
CA ALA A 65 -9.69 -25.71 -49.98
C ALA A 65 -8.83 -24.48 -49.63
N THR A 66 -8.70 -23.53 -50.56
CA THR A 66 -7.97 -22.27 -50.32
C THR A 66 -8.59 -21.47 -49.17
N MET A 67 -9.92 -21.34 -49.15
CA MET A 67 -10.62 -20.65 -48.05
C MET A 67 -10.38 -21.35 -46.70
N ASN A 68 -10.39 -22.69 -46.66
CA ASN A 68 -10.15 -23.45 -45.44
C ASN A 68 -8.72 -23.24 -44.92
N GLU A 69 -7.72 -23.20 -45.82
CA GLU A 69 -6.33 -22.88 -45.45
C GLU A 69 -6.22 -21.49 -44.81
N GLU A 70 -6.84 -20.47 -45.41
CA GLU A 70 -6.88 -19.12 -44.87
C GLU A 70 -7.59 -19.05 -43.50
N GLN A 71 -8.71 -19.79 -43.35
CA GLN A 71 -9.44 -19.89 -42.11
C GLN A 71 -8.61 -20.54 -41.01
N ILE A 72 -7.89 -21.62 -41.31
CA ILE A 72 -6.99 -22.29 -40.35
C ILE A 72 -5.94 -21.30 -39.84
N GLU A 73 -5.30 -20.53 -40.73
CA GLU A 73 -4.31 -19.53 -40.32
C GLU A 73 -4.92 -18.38 -39.50
N LYS A 74 -6.17 -18.00 -39.79
CA LYS A 74 -6.90 -17.02 -38.97
C LYS A 74 -7.19 -17.57 -37.57
N TYR A 75 -7.61 -18.83 -37.45
CA TYR A 75 -7.87 -19.45 -36.15
C TYR A 75 -6.59 -19.63 -35.33
N LYS A 76 -5.46 -19.98 -35.97
CA LYS A 76 -4.16 -20.03 -35.29
C LYS A 76 -3.76 -18.67 -34.72
N ARG A 77 -3.90 -17.59 -35.49
CA ARG A 77 -3.63 -16.23 -35.02
C ARG A 77 -4.52 -15.83 -33.85
N MET A 78 -5.82 -16.10 -33.96
CA MET A 78 -6.77 -15.81 -32.88
C MET A 78 -6.45 -16.58 -31.60
N ALA A 79 -6.04 -17.85 -31.71
CA ALA A 79 -5.60 -18.63 -30.55
C ALA A 79 -4.37 -18.00 -29.88
N GLN A 80 -3.37 -17.59 -30.67
CA GLN A 80 -2.18 -16.91 -30.16
C GLN A 80 -2.51 -15.55 -29.51
N GLU A 81 -3.44 -14.79 -30.08
CA GLU A 81 -3.92 -13.53 -29.50
C GLU A 81 -4.57 -13.76 -28.14
N ILE A 82 -5.44 -14.77 -28.03
CA ILE A 82 -6.07 -15.16 -26.75
C ILE A 82 -5.01 -15.56 -25.72
N ASP A 83 -4.03 -16.38 -26.10
CA ASP A 83 -2.94 -16.79 -25.20
C ASP A 83 -2.15 -15.57 -24.69
N ASN A 84 -1.83 -14.62 -25.57
CA ASN A 84 -1.14 -13.38 -25.21
C ASN A 84 -1.98 -12.49 -24.28
N GLU A 85 -3.28 -12.37 -24.54
CA GLU A 85 -4.21 -11.62 -23.70
C GLU A 85 -4.32 -12.23 -22.29
N ILE A 86 -4.33 -13.57 -22.18
CA ILE A 86 -4.32 -14.28 -20.90
C ILE A 86 -3.07 -13.94 -20.10
N VAL A 87 -1.88 -13.98 -20.74
CA VAL A 87 -0.62 -13.61 -20.09
C VAL A 87 -0.67 -12.16 -19.61
N CYS A 88 -1.09 -11.22 -20.47
CA CYS A 88 -1.20 -9.81 -20.11
C CYS A 88 -2.20 -9.57 -18.97
N ALA A 89 -3.33 -10.28 -18.95
CA ALA A 89 -4.31 -10.19 -17.88
C ALA A 89 -3.73 -10.69 -16.55
N HIS A 90 -2.95 -11.78 -16.58
CA HIS A 90 -2.28 -12.31 -15.39
C HIS A 90 -1.25 -11.32 -14.83
N GLU A 91 -0.46 -10.66 -15.69
CA GLU A 91 0.48 -9.63 -15.28
C GLU A 91 -0.21 -8.43 -14.62
N ARG A 92 -1.31 -7.93 -15.22
CA ARG A 92 -2.12 -6.85 -14.63
C ARG A 92 -2.72 -7.24 -13.28
N MET A 93 -3.20 -8.48 -13.15
CA MET A 93 -3.70 -8.99 -11.87
C MET A 93 -2.59 -9.00 -10.80
N GLN A 94 -1.38 -9.39 -11.18
CA GLN A 94 -0.24 -9.41 -10.26
C GLN A 94 0.20 -7.99 -9.87
N SER A 95 0.17 -7.02 -10.78
CA SER A 95 0.46 -5.62 -10.45
C SER A 95 -0.61 -5.05 -9.51
N ALA A 96 -1.88 -5.24 -9.83
CA ALA A 96 -3.00 -4.79 -9.00
C ALA A 96 -2.96 -5.40 -7.59
N LYS A 97 -2.54 -6.66 -7.46
CA LYS A 97 -2.33 -7.30 -6.14
C LYS A 97 -1.24 -6.60 -5.33
N LYS A 98 -0.12 -6.24 -5.94
CA LYS A 98 0.97 -5.51 -5.27
C LYS A 98 0.51 -4.13 -4.81
N GLU A 99 -0.20 -3.40 -5.68
CA GLU A 99 -0.76 -2.09 -5.35
C GLU A 99 -1.77 -2.17 -4.20
N LEU A 100 -2.63 -3.19 -4.20
CA LEU A 100 -3.58 -3.42 -3.13
C LEU A 100 -2.89 -3.68 -1.79
N GLU A 101 -1.85 -4.50 -1.76
CA GLU A 101 -1.10 -4.74 -0.52
C GLU A 101 -0.40 -3.47 -0.03
N ALA A 102 0.18 -2.67 -0.92
CA ALA A 102 0.75 -1.37 -0.56
C ALA A 102 -0.32 -0.43 0.02
N ALA A 103 -1.49 -0.33 -0.62
CA ALA A 103 -2.61 0.48 -0.13
C ALA A 103 -3.12 0.03 1.24
N LYS A 104 -3.19 -1.29 1.50
CA LYS A 104 -3.56 -1.84 2.81
C LYS A 104 -2.57 -1.45 3.91
N VAL A 105 -1.27 -1.40 3.60
CA VAL A 105 -0.25 -0.96 4.56
C VAL A 105 -0.42 0.52 4.88
N ILE A 106 -0.60 1.37 3.86
CA ILE A 106 -0.83 2.81 4.05
C ILE A 106 -2.07 3.05 4.91
N ARG A 107 -3.16 2.31 4.65
CA ARG A 107 -4.38 2.39 5.46
C ARG A 107 -4.14 2.02 6.92
N ARG A 108 -3.46 0.90 7.19
CA ARG A 108 -3.11 0.48 8.56
C ARG A 108 -2.28 1.55 9.28
N ASN A 109 -1.26 2.07 8.62
CA ASN A 109 -0.43 3.14 9.19
C ASN A 109 -1.27 4.38 9.51
N LYS A 110 -2.21 4.76 8.63
CA LYS A 110 -3.11 5.90 8.85
C LYS A 110 -4.01 5.67 10.07
N GLU A 111 -4.59 4.48 10.20
CA GLU A 111 -5.42 4.11 11.36
C GLU A 111 -4.60 4.16 12.67
N GLU A 112 -3.34 3.70 12.66
CA GLU A 112 -2.43 3.80 13.81
C GLU A 112 -2.09 5.26 14.17
N TYR A 113 -1.81 6.11 13.16
CA TYR A 113 -1.55 7.52 13.38
C TYR A 113 -2.79 8.25 13.93
N GLU A 114 -3.98 7.96 13.43
CA GLU A 114 -5.24 8.52 13.93
C GLU A 114 -5.49 8.09 15.39
N ALA A 115 -5.25 6.81 15.73
CA ALA A 115 -5.37 6.33 17.09
C ALA A 115 -4.42 7.08 18.05
N LEU A 116 -3.15 7.25 17.66
CA LEU A 116 -2.17 8.02 18.45
C LEU A 116 -2.56 9.50 18.57
N ALA A 117 -3.02 10.11 17.47
CA ALA A 117 -3.48 11.50 17.48
C ALA A 117 -4.65 11.72 18.44
N ASN A 118 -5.62 10.79 18.47
CA ASN A 118 -6.74 10.83 19.40
C ASN A 118 -6.29 10.75 20.85
N VAL A 119 -5.29 9.90 21.17
CA VAL A 119 -4.71 9.83 22.52
C VAL A 119 -4.00 11.14 22.87
N ILE A 120 -3.21 11.70 21.95
CA ILE A 120 -2.49 12.97 22.16
C ILE A 120 -3.45 14.13 22.40
N GLN A 121 -4.59 14.16 21.71
CA GLN A 121 -5.60 15.21 21.84
C GLN A 121 -6.28 15.23 23.22
N GLN A 122 -6.25 14.12 23.98
CA GLN A 122 -6.73 14.10 25.36
C GLN A 122 -5.85 14.92 26.31
N PHE A 123 -4.59 15.17 25.95
CA PHE A 123 -3.66 15.95 26.75
C PHE A 123 -3.71 17.44 26.36
N PRO A 124 -3.53 18.37 27.34
CA PRO A 124 -3.50 19.79 27.06
C PRO A 124 -2.33 20.16 26.13
N SER A 125 -2.49 21.26 25.40
CA SER A 125 -1.44 21.77 24.51
C SER A 125 -0.13 21.98 25.26
N ARG A 126 0.98 21.59 24.63
CA ARG A 126 2.33 21.75 25.18
C ARG A 126 2.65 23.19 25.57
N GLN A 127 2.10 24.16 24.84
CA GLN A 127 2.28 25.58 25.15
C GLN A 127 1.59 25.94 26.47
N ASP A 128 0.37 25.43 26.69
CA ASP A 128 -0.40 25.72 27.90
C ASP A 128 0.21 25.03 29.12
N THR A 129 0.70 23.80 28.98
CA THR A 129 1.45 23.13 30.06
C THR A 129 2.74 23.87 30.39
N ASN A 130 3.48 24.36 29.38
CA ASN A 130 4.71 25.13 29.61
C ASN A 130 4.42 26.44 30.36
N LYS A 131 3.37 27.17 29.99
CA LYS A 131 2.95 28.39 30.70
C LYS A 131 2.64 28.11 32.17
N LYS A 132 1.88 27.04 32.45
CA LYS A 132 1.60 26.61 33.83
C LYS A 132 2.89 26.25 34.58
N LEU A 133 3.82 25.61 33.91
CA LEU A 133 5.10 25.20 34.50
C LEU A 133 5.98 26.40 34.84
N GLU A 134 6.03 27.43 33.99
CA GLU A 134 6.71 28.69 34.29
C GLU A 134 6.04 29.44 35.45
N ALA A 135 4.70 29.55 35.47
CA ALA A 135 4.00 30.17 36.60
C ALA A 135 4.28 29.47 37.94
N VAL A 136 4.28 28.13 37.95
CA VAL A 136 4.59 27.34 39.15
C VAL A 136 6.06 27.53 39.57
N LYS A 137 7.00 27.68 38.63
CA LYS A 137 8.39 27.99 38.97
C LYS A 137 8.53 29.36 39.61
N GLU A 138 7.88 30.39 39.06
CA GLU A 138 7.88 31.74 39.64
C GLU A 138 7.31 31.74 41.07
N ASP A 139 6.19 31.03 41.29
CA ASP A 139 5.58 30.87 42.61
C ASP A 139 6.54 30.17 43.59
N LEU A 140 7.23 29.12 43.15
CA LEU A 140 8.20 28.38 43.95
C LEU A 140 9.38 29.28 44.37
N GLU A 141 9.91 30.06 43.43
CA GLU A 141 10.98 31.02 43.69
C GLU A 141 10.53 32.09 44.69
N ALA A 142 9.33 32.64 44.52
CA ALA A 142 8.75 33.61 45.45
C ALA A 142 8.54 33.02 46.86
N GLN A 143 8.09 31.77 46.96
CA GLN A 143 7.95 31.09 48.26
C GLN A 143 9.30 30.83 48.92
N HIS A 144 10.31 30.40 48.15
CA HIS A 144 11.67 30.25 48.66
C HIS A 144 12.26 31.56 49.18
N GLU A 145 12.03 32.68 48.50
CA GLU A 145 12.43 33.99 49.02
C GLU A 145 11.72 34.37 50.31
N ARG A 146 10.41 34.15 50.39
CA ARG A 146 9.64 34.39 51.62
C ARG A 146 10.15 33.54 52.77
N GLN A 147 10.42 32.27 52.53
CA GLN A 147 11.02 31.38 53.52
C GLN A 147 12.37 31.91 54.00
N ARG A 148 13.28 32.29 53.09
CA ARG A 148 14.57 32.89 53.46
C ARG A 148 14.42 34.17 54.30
N LYS A 149 13.46 35.03 53.94
CA LYS A 149 13.15 36.27 54.70
C LYS A 149 12.62 35.95 56.11
N LEU A 150 11.75 34.96 56.24
CA LEU A 150 11.22 34.52 57.53
C LEU A 150 12.30 33.85 58.40
N GLU A 151 13.12 32.97 57.82
CA GLU A 151 14.26 32.36 58.51
C GLU A 151 15.25 33.42 59.00
N ALA A 152 15.52 34.46 58.20
CA ALA A 152 16.35 35.58 58.63
C ALA A 152 15.72 36.35 59.80
N LYS A 153 14.40 36.62 59.77
CA LYS A 153 13.68 37.25 60.89
C LYS A 153 13.70 36.41 62.16
N VAL A 154 13.46 35.10 62.05
CA VAL A 154 13.53 34.17 63.18
C VAL A 154 14.95 34.15 63.76
N ARG A 155 15.98 34.11 62.91
CA ARG A 155 17.37 34.21 63.36
C ARG A 155 17.63 35.53 64.11
N LEU A 156 17.20 36.66 63.57
CA LEU A 156 17.34 37.96 64.24
C LEU A 156 16.62 38.00 65.58
N ASN A 157 15.39 37.52 65.65
CA ASN A 157 14.63 37.42 66.90
C ASN A 157 15.30 36.48 67.90
N PHE A 158 15.85 35.35 67.43
CA PHE A 158 16.63 34.44 68.26
C PHE A 158 17.87 35.13 68.81
N PHE A 159 18.63 35.88 68.00
CA PHE A 159 19.77 36.67 68.47
C PHE A 159 19.35 37.78 69.45
N GLN A 160 18.19 38.42 69.26
CA GLN A 160 17.65 39.42 70.19
C GLN A 160 17.26 38.79 71.54
N LEU A 161 16.58 37.65 71.51
CA LEU A 161 16.26 36.87 72.72
C LEU A 161 17.53 36.43 73.44
N LEU A 162 18.50 35.89 72.70
CA LEU A 162 19.81 35.51 73.23
C LEU A 162 20.47 36.72 73.91
N ARG A 163 20.46 37.89 73.26
CA ARG A 163 21.00 39.13 73.82
C ARG A 163 20.29 39.53 75.11
N LEU A 164 18.96 39.46 75.18
CA LEU A 164 18.21 39.77 76.40
C LEU A 164 18.57 38.80 77.54
N VAL A 165 18.59 37.50 77.27
CA VAL A 165 19.02 36.49 78.25
C VAL A 165 20.46 36.72 78.70
N PHE A 166 21.36 37.09 77.79
CA PHE A 166 22.74 37.44 78.14
C PHE A 166 22.79 38.71 78.99
N VAL A 167 22.03 39.76 78.68
CA VAL A 167 21.99 41.00 79.48
C VAL A 167 21.40 40.74 80.86
N ASP A 168 20.32 39.96 80.96
CA ASP A 168 19.72 39.56 82.24
C ASP A 168 20.71 38.71 83.05
N PHE A 169 21.38 37.73 82.42
CA PHE A 169 22.42 36.94 83.06
C PHE A 169 23.62 37.79 83.50
N PHE A 170 24.06 38.75 82.69
CA PHE A 170 25.12 39.68 83.06
C PHE A 170 24.69 40.66 84.15
N CYS A 171 23.42 41.11 84.16
CA CYS A 171 22.88 41.93 85.25
C CYS A 171 22.79 41.15 86.56
N ASP A 172 22.30 39.92 86.55
CA ASP A 172 22.31 39.01 87.71
C ASP A 172 23.75 38.69 88.16
N PHE A 173 24.67 38.53 87.21
CA PHE A 173 26.10 38.33 87.50
C PHE A 173 26.73 39.57 88.12
N THR A 174 26.46 40.78 87.61
CA THR A 174 26.97 42.03 88.19
C THR A 174 26.30 42.38 89.53
N SER A 175 25.04 41.98 89.74
CA SER A 175 24.36 42.10 91.04
C SER A 175 24.95 41.15 92.10
N ARG A 176 25.66 40.10 91.66
CA ARG A 176 26.47 39.22 92.52
C ARG A 176 27.90 39.68 92.71
N THR A 177 28.36 40.67 91.95
CA THR A 177 29.73 41.20 92.01
C THR A 177 29.71 42.72 92.20
N GLU A 178 29.10 43.20 93.29
CA GLU A 178 29.73 44.27 94.08
C GLU A 178 30.90 43.67 94.89
N GLU A 179 31.81 42.98 94.22
CA GLU A 179 33.12 42.60 94.75
C GLU A 179 33.97 42.16 93.56
N SER A 180 35.10 42.85 93.38
CA SER A 180 36.19 42.57 92.45
C SER A 180 36.09 43.07 90.99
N SER A 181 36.80 44.18 90.77
CA SER A 181 37.40 44.65 89.52
C SER A 181 38.16 43.55 88.77
N VAL A 182 37.75 43.21 87.53
CA VAL A 182 38.71 42.84 86.47
C VAL A 182 38.21 43.24 85.06
N ARG A 183 39.11 43.99 84.41
CA ARG A 183 39.29 44.39 83.01
C ARG A 183 38.78 43.41 81.93
N VAL A 184 37.83 43.84 81.10
CA VAL A 184 37.41 43.16 79.86
C VAL A 184 38.36 43.56 78.71
N GLN A 185 38.97 42.57 78.06
CA GLN A 185 39.71 42.76 76.80
C GLN A 185 38.85 42.36 75.59
N TYR A 186 38.56 43.33 74.74
CA TYR A 186 38.00 43.17 73.40
C TYR A 186 39.13 42.93 72.39
N TYR A 187 39.01 41.92 71.52
CA TYR A 187 39.73 41.92 70.23
C TYR A 187 38.85 41.37 69.08
N PRO A 188 39.05 41.85 67.83
CA PRO A 188 38.02 41.91 66.80
C PRO A 188 38.05 40.77 65.77
N SER A 189 36.93 40.66 65.08
CA SER A 189 36.58 39.93 63.85
C SER A 189 37.69 39.63 62.83
N LYS A 190 37.59 38.47 62.17
CA LYS A 190 37.84 38.33 60.71
C LYS A 190 37.01 37.19 60.10
N CYS A 191 36.04 37.57 59.28
CA CYS A 191 35.41 36.72 58.27
C CYS A 191 36.43 36.42 57.16
N GLN A 192 36.48 35.17 56.69
CA GLN A 192 37.12 34.84 55.42
C GLN A 192 36.09 34.15 54.51
N CYS A 193 35.67 34.91 53.50
CA CYS A 193 34.93 34.43 52.34
C CYS A 193 35.86 33.52 51.50
N LEU A 194 35.37 32.35 51.09
CA LEU A 194 35.99 31.53 50.04
C LEU A 194 35.26 31.79 48.71
N PRO A 195 35.99 31.94 47.58
CA PRO A 195 35.42 32.36 46.31
C PRO A 195 34.78 31.21 45.51
N GLU A 196 33.84 31.64 44.67
CA GLU A 196 33.04 30.88 43.70
C GLU A 196 33.84 30.00 42.74
N ARG A 197 33.44 28.73 42.63
CA ARG A 197 33.83 27.88 41.49
C ARG A 197 32.88 28.14 40.32
N ARG A 198 33.47 28.70 39.26
CA ARG A 198 33.03 28.70 37.86
C ARG A 198 32.16 27.49 37.49
N ARG A 199 30.97 27.75 36.95
CA ARG A 199 30.34 26.89 35.95
C ARG A 199 30.11 27.70 34.68
N ARG A 200 30.97 27.43 33.68
CA ARG A 200 30.62 27.61 32.28
C ARG A 200 29.61 26.52 31.92
N ARG A 201 28.43 26.91 31.45
CA ARG A 201 27.75 26.35 30.28
C ARG A 201 26.95 27.47 29.66
#